data_AF-A0A7Y7J0G3-F1
#
_entry.id   AF-A0A7Y7J0G3-F1
#
_cell.length_a   1.000
_cell.length_b   1.000
_cell.length_c   1.000
_cell.angle_alpha   90.00
_cell.angle_beta   90.00
_cell.angle_gamma   90.00
#
_symmetry.space_group_name_H-M   'P 1'
#
loop_
_entity.id
_entity.type
_entity.pdbx_description
1 polymer ?
#
loop_
_entity_poly.entity_id
_entity_poly.type
_entity_poly.pdbx_seq_one_letter_code
_entity_poly.pdbx_strand_id
1 'polypeptide(L)' 'SAGLAEARPGETWQALIGRADAALYRAKKAGRNRMETELEPEPADQSN' A
#
# COMPACT_ATOMS: atom_id res chain seq x y z
N SER A 1 -5.10 -2.33 -10.54
CA SER A 1 -4.65 -1.66 -9.32
C SER A 1 -3.15 -1.82 -9.18
N ALA A 2 -2.47 -0.86 -8.57
CA ALA A 2 -1.05 -0.93 -8.26
C ALA A 2 -0.80 -0.50 -6.80
N GLY A 3 0.30 -0.97 -6.21
CA GLY A 3 0.76 -0.56 -4.90
C GLY A 3 2.17 0.02 -5.00
N LEU A 4 2.39 1.16 -4.37
CA LEU A 4 3.67 1.88 -4.39
C LEU A 4 4.28 1.94 -2.99
N ALA A 5 5.57 1.63 -2.90
CA ALA A 5 6.35 1.72 -1.68
C ALA A 5 7.70 2.36 -1.98
N GLU A 6 8.14 3.26 -1.11
CA GLU A 6 9.45 3.88 -1.21
C GLU A 6 10.51 2.95 -0.65
N ALA A 7 11.61 2.77 -1.39
CA ALA A 7 12.76 1.97 -0.94
C ALA A 7 13.56 2.73 0.11
N ARG A 8 13.80 2.10 1.26
CA ARG A 8 14.56 2.73 2.35
C ARG A 8 16.00 2.22 2.38
N PRO A 9 17.00 3.07 2.66
CA PRO A 9 18.37 2.61 2.83
C PRO A 9 18.49 1.56 3.95
N GLY A 10 19.15 0.44 3.66
CA GLY A 10 19.33 -0.67 4.62
C GLY A 10 18.14 -1.62 4.74
N GLU A 11 17.07 -1.41 3.99
CA GLU A 11 15.92 -2.30 3.95
C GLU A 11 16.15 -3.49 3.02
N THR A 12 15.52 -4.63 3.34
CA THR A 12 15.52 -5.81 2.48
C THR A 12 14.50 -5.68 1.34
N TRP A 13 14.80 -6.31 0.22
CA TRP A 13 13.88 -6.37 -0.92
C TRP A 13 12.54 -7.01 -0.55
N GLN A 14 12.54 -8.01 0.33
CA GLN A 14 11.32 -8.65 0.82
C GLN A 14 10.43 -7.67 1.58
N ALA A 15 11.01 -6.81 2.42
CA ALA A 15 10.25 -5.80 3.14
C ALA A 15 9.67 -4.74 2.19
N LEU A 16 10.45 -4.27 1.21
CA LEU A 16 9.99 -3.35 0.18
C LEU A 16 8.82 -3.93 -0.64
N ILE A 17 8.97 -5.15 -1.14
CA ILE A 17 7.93 -5.83 -1.92
C ILE A 17 6.69 -6.08 -1.06
N GLY A 18 6.85 -6.48 0.21
CA GLY A 18 5.73 -6.69 1.12
C GLY A 18 4.89 -5.43 1.35
N ARG A 19 5.54 -4.27 1.47
CA ARG A 19 4.85 -2.96 1.61
C ARG A 19 4.13 -2.57 0.33
N ALA A 20 4.76 -2.76 -0.83
CA ALA A 20 4.11 -2.53 -2.12
C ALA A 20 2.91 -3.46 -2.33
N ASP A 21 3.01 -4.73 -1.95
CA ASP A 21 1.92 -5.69 -2.08
C ASP A 21 0.76 -5.38 -1.12
N ALA A 22 1.04 -4.92 0.10
CA ALA A 22 0.02 -4.44 1.03
C ALA A 22 -0.77 -3.26 0.44
N ALA A 23 -0.08 -2.29 -0.16
CA ALA A 23 -0.72 -1.18 -0.84
C ALA A 23 -1.54 -1.67 -2.07
N LEU A 24 -1.02 -2.61 -2.85
CA LEU A 24 -1.74 -3.22 -3.96
C LEU A 24 -3.03 -3.93 -3.49
N TYR A 25 -2.96 -4.61 -2.34
CA TYR A 25 -4.11 -5.29 -1.77
C TYR A 25 -5.21 -4.29 -1.33
N ARG A 26 -4.83 -3.17 -0.72
CA ARG A 26 -5.76 -2.06 -0.43
C ARG A 26 -6.41 -1.52 -1.71
N ALA A 27 -5.61 -1.28 -2.74
CA ALA A 27 -6.09 -0.79 -4.02
C ALA A 27 -7.05 -1.77 -4.72
N LYS A 28 -6.93 -3.07 -4.44
CA LYS A 28 -7.88 -4.09 -4.90
C LYS A 28 -9.18 -4.08 -4.08
N LYS A 29 -9.11 -3.87 -2.76
CA LYS A 29 -10.28 -3.78 -1.87
C LYS A 29 -11.11 -2.51 -2.10
N ALA A 30 -10.47 -1.37 -2.35
CA ALA A 30 -11.12 -0.07 -2.52
C ALA A 30 -11.73 0.17 -3.93
N GLY A 31 -12.16 -0.90 -4.62
CA GLY A 31 -12.88 -0.78 -5.89
C GLY A 31 -12.05 -0.93 -7.17
N ARG A 32 -10.78 -1.34 -7.07
CA ARG A 32 -9.87 -1.61 -8.20
C ARG A 32 -9.56 -0.36 -9.06
N ASN A 33 -8.72 -0.51 -10.09
CA ASN A 33 -8.28 0.56 -11.02
C ASN A 33 -7.68 1.83 -10.39
N ARG A 34 -7.09 1.71 -9.19
CA ARG A 34 -6.39 2.80 -8.51
C ARG A 34 -4.98 2.42 -8.09
N MET A 35 -4.18 3.43 -7.76
CA MET A 35 -2.89 3.28 -7.11
C MET A 35 -3.04 3.65 -5.65
N GLU A 36 -2.49 2.84 -4.76
CA GLU A 36 -2.40 3.13 -3.33
C GLU A 36 -0.92 3.12 -2.95
N THR A 37 -0.57 3.96 -1.98
CA THR A 37 0.80 4.01 -1.44
C THR A 37 0.84 3.35 -0.06
N GLU A 38 2.04 3.03 0.44
CA GLU A 38 2.16 2.63 1.84
C GLU A 38 1.76 3.75 2.82
N LEU A 39 1.93 5.01 2.39
CA LEU A 39 1.71 6.22 3.18
C LEU A 39 0.25 6.64 3.22
N GLU A 40 -0.60 6.09 2.34
CA GLU A 40 -2.03 6.26 2.45
C GLU A 40 -2.45 5.65 3.79
N PRO A 41 -2.89 6.47 4.76
CA PRO A 41 -3.36 5.94 6.02
C PRO A 41 -4.49 4.95 5.70
N GLU A 42 -4.51 3.80 6.38
CA GLU A 42 -5.74 2.99 6.48
C GLU A 42 -6.87 3.99 6.70
N PRO A 43 -7.90 4.03 5.85
CA PRO A 43 -8.94 5.04 5.95
C PRO A 43 -9.43 4.96 7.39
N ALA A 44 -9.12 6.03 8.15
CA ALA A 44 -9.51 6.13 9.55
C ALA A 44 -10.95 5.69 9.58
N ASP A 45 -11.22 4.68 10.39
CA ASP A 45 -12.54 4.12 10.65
C ASP A 45 -13.53 5.29 10.79
N GLN A 46 -14.15 5.69 9.69
CA GLN A 46 -15.23 6.66 9.64
C GLN A 46 -16.50 5.87 9.93
N SER A 47 -16.51 5.21 11.09
CA SER A 47 -17.74 4.82 11.75
C SER A 47 -18.36 6.11 12.29
N ASN A 48 -19.21 6.74 11.47
CA ASN A 48 -20.18 7.74 11.90
C ASN A 48 -21.60 7.22 11.64
#